data_AF-A0A1F9QQB1-F1
#
_entry.id   AF-A0A1F9QQB1-F1
#
_cell.length_a   1.000
_cell.length_b   1.000
_cell.length_c   1.000
_cell.angle_alpha   90.00
_cell.angle_beta   90.00
_cell.angle_gamma   90.00
#
_symmetry.space_group_name_H-M   'P 1'
#
loop_
_entity.id
_entity.type
_entity.pdbx_description
1 polymer ?
#
loop_
_entity_poly.entity_id
_entity_poly.type
_entity_poly.pdbx_seq_one_letter_code
_entity_poly.pdbx_strand_id
1 'polypeptide(L)'
;MKLTSPKTIQEGEKEFIDTINAELDWGAIEKILFEKHNLTLHEEIDYKNGDLLVYKDQIAYKFDFEIKVPLSVIFNREGECLELSTVREGFEEEQGRGDEPASPSLSAGPEDKVAQMAMNIADMISEINQGDD
;
A
#
# COMPACT_ATOMS: atom_id res chain seq x y z
N MET A 1 -13.41 -45.15 11.92
CA MET A 1 -12.12 -45.34 12.62
C MET A 1 -11.49 -43.97 12.83
N LYS A 2 -10.80 -43.72 13.96
CA LYS A 2 -10.06 -42.47 14.22
C LYS A 2 -8.58 -42.80 14.36
N LEU A 3 -7.71 -42.14 13.59
CA LEU A 3 -6.26 -42.39 13.56
C LEU A 3 -5.48 -41.52 14.55
N THR A 4 -6.03 -40.37 14.91
CA THR A 4 -5.46 -39.42 15.88
C THR A 4 -6.57 -38.69 16.63
N SER A 5 -6.19 -37.95 17.66
CA SER A 5 -7.13 -37.12 18.41
C SER A 5 -7.39 -35.79 17.67
N PRO A 6 -8.64 -35.30 17.62
CA PRO A 6 -8.93 -33.99 17.04
C PRO A 6 -8.15 -32.85 17.69
N LYS A 7 -7.85 -32.95 19.00
CA LYS A 7 -7.07 -31.95 19.73
C LYS A 7 -5.65 -31.82 19.19
N THR A 8 -5.00 -32.94 18.90
CA THR A 8 -3.64 -32.95 18.31
C THR A 8 -3.62 -32.27 16.94
N ILE A 9 -4.67 -32.43 16.15
CA ILE A 9 -4.78 -31.74 14.85
C ILE A 9 -4.96 -30.23 15.08
N GLN A 10 -5.88 -29.83 15.95
CA GLN A 10 -6.16 -28.42 16.25
C GLN A 10 -4.96 -27.68 16.86
N GLU A 11 -4.21 -28.35 17.74
CA GLU A 11 -2.97 -27.81 18.30
C GLU A 11 -1.93 -27.59 17.20
N GLY A 12 -1.75 -28.56 16.30
CA GLY A 12 -0.83 -28.42 15.16
C GLY A 12 -1.27 -27.35 14.16
N GLU A 13 -2.57 -27.23 13.86
CA GLU A 13 -3.11 -26.17 13.02
C GLU A 13 -2.85 -24.79 13.62
N LYS A 14 -3.03 -24.64 14.93
CA LYS A 14 -2.73 -23.40 15.65
C LYS A 14 -1.24 -23.05 15.60
N GLU A 15 -0.35 -23.99 15.92
CA GLU A 15 1.10 -23.77 15.85
C GLU A 15 1.55 -23.39 14.43
N PHE A 16 0.93 -24.00 13.42
CA PHE A 16 1.20 -23.69 12.02
C PHE A 16 0.74 -22.27 11.64
N ILE A 17 -0.46 -21.86 12.05
CA ILE A 17 -0.96 -20.49 11.85
C ILE A 17 -0.09 -19.47 12.57
N ASP A 18 0.31 -19.74 13.82
CA ASP A 18 1.19 -18.87 14.60
C ASP A 18 2.55 -18.71 13.92
N THR A 19 3.08 -19.77 13.33
CA THR A 19 4.32 -19.74 12.55
C THR A 19 4.20 -18.87 11.30
N ILE A 20 3.11 -19.02 10.54
CA ILE A 20 2.88 -18.17 9.36
C ILE A 20 2.73 -16.70 9.79
N ASN A 21 1.94 -16.42 10.84
CA ASN A 21 1.72 -15.06 11.32
C ASN A 21 3.02 -14.33 11.69
N ALA A 22 3.98 -15.05 12.30
CA ALA A 22 5.28 -14.49 12.68
C ALA A 22 6.19 -14.17 11.47
N GLU A 23 6.00 -14.87 10.35
CA GLU A 23 6.80 -14.74 9.13
C GLU A 23 6.12 -13.87 8.05
N LEU A 24 4.96 -13.27 8.35
CA LEU A 24 4.28 -12.38 7.41
C LEU A 24 5.12 -11.12 7.14
N ASP A 25 5.25 -10.76 5.86
CA ASP A 25 5.91 -9.54 5.44
C ASP A 25 4.97 -8.33 5.65
N TRP A 26 5.09 -7.73 6.83
CA TRP A 26 4.32 -6.54 7.20
C TRP A 26 4.62 -5.32 6.32
N GLY A 27 5.84 -5.18 5.82
CA GLY A 27 6.19 -4.09 4.90
C GLY A 27 5.45 -4.22 3.57
N ALA A 28 5.31 -5.45 3.06
CA ALA A 28 4.49 -5.71 1.88
C ALA A 28 3.00 -5.47 2.14
N ILE A 29 2.47 -5.89 3.30
CA ILE A 29 1.07 -5.64 3.69
C ILE A 29 0.78 -4.14 3.78
N GLU A 30 1.68 -3.37 4.41
CA GLU A 30 1.59 -1.92 4.52
C GLU A 30 1.56 -1.26 3.15
N LYS A 31 2.49 -1.66 2.27
CA LYS A 31 2.53 -1.15 0.88
C LYS A 31 1.23 -1.41 0.13
N ILE A 32 0.65 -2.61 0.25
CA ILE A 32 -0.62 -2.95 -0.40
C ILE A 32 -1.78 -2.11 0.16
N LEU A 33 -1.82 -1.89 1.48
CA LEU A 33 -2.83 -1.05 2.12
C LEU A 33 -2.71 0.41 1.68
N PHE A 34 -1.49 0.91 1.55
CA PHE A 34 -1.23 2.24 1.05
C PHE A 34 -1.65 2.39 -0.42
N GLU A 35 -1.24 1.48 -1.31
CA GLU A 35 -1.56 1.55 -2.74
C GLU A 35 -3.06 1.47 -3.01
N LYS A 36 -3.81 0.70 -2.21
CA LYS A 36 -5.25 0.51 -2.43
C LYS A 36 -6.13 1.54 -1.74
N HIS A 37 -5.71 2.01 -0.57
CA HIS A 37 -6.58 2.79 0.33
C HIS A 37 -5.95 4.09 0.82
N ASN A 38 -4.72 4.43 0.40
CA ASN A 38 -3.96 5.59 0.86
C ASN A 38 -3.83 5.66 2.39
N LEU A 39 -3.89 4.51 3.07
CA LEU A 39 -3.75 4.42 4.51
C LEU A 39 -2.28 4.21 4.88
N THR A 40 -1.80 5.01 5.82
CA THR A 40 -0.52 4.80 6.49
C THR A 40 -0.77 3.99 7.77
N LEU A 41 -0.02 2.91 7.96
CA LEU A 41 -0.07 2.16 9.19
C LEU A 41 0.82 2.86 10.23
N HIS A 42 0.34 2.95 11.46
CA HIS A 42 1.25 3.11 12.60
C HIS A 42 1.61 1.72 13.13
N GLU A 43 2.69 1.65 13.92
CA GLU A 43 3.32 0.42 14.44
C GLU A 43 2.37 -0.55 15.21
N GLU A 44 1.13 -0.16 15.50
CA GLU A 44 0.15 -1.01 16.20
C GLU A 44 -0.80 -1.73 15.21
N ILE A 45 -0.38 -2.91 14.77
CA ILE A 45 -1.26 -3.90 14.11
C ILE A 45 -1.63 -4.98 15.12
N ASP A 46 -2.92 -5.12 15.41
CA ASP A 46 -3.44 -6.12 16.34
C ASP A 46 -3.92 -7.36 15.57
N TYR A 47 -3.21 -8.48 15.71
CA TYR A 47 -3.69 -9.77 15.23
C TYR A 47 -4.93 -10.23 16.02
N LYS A 48 -5.99 -10.62 15.29
CA LYS A 48 -7.25 -11.09 15.89
C LYS A 48 -7.41 -12.59 15.76
N ASN A 49 -7.26 -13.12 14.54
CA ASN A 49 -7.53 -14.51 14.24
C ASN A 49 -6.86 -14.97 12.94
N GLY A 50 -6.58 -16.27 12.86
CA GLY A 50 -6.01 -16.94 11.69
C GLY A 50 -6.70 -18.28 11.48
N ASP A 51 -7.01 -18.61 10.22
CA ASP A 51 -7.80 -19.80 9.89
C ASP A 51 -7.38 -20.42 8.55
N LEU A 52 -7.67 -21.72 8.40
CA LEU A 52 -7.51 -22.47 7.16
C LEU A 52 -8.88 -22.62 6.50
N LEU A 53 -8.99 -22.19 5.25
CA LEU A 53 -10.24 -22.29 4.50
C LEU A 53 -10.01 -22.81 3.09
N VAL A 54 -11.07 -23.30 2.45
CA VAL A 54 -11.03 -23.65 1.02
C VAL A 54 -11.43 -22.42 0.22
N TYR A 55 -10.52 -21.91 -0.62
CA TYR A 55 -10.74 -20.80 -1.53
C TYR A 55 -10.40 -21.23 -2.96
N LYS A 56 -11.39 -21.19 -3.87
CA LYS A 56 -11.22 -21.60 -5.27
C LYS A 56 -10.59 -23.00 -5.42
N ASP A 57 -11.18 -23.98 -4.73
CA ASP A 57 -10.78 -25.38 -4.71
C ASP A 57 -9.33 -25.64 -4.20
N GLN A 58 -8.75 -24.67 -3.47
CA GLN A 58 -7.42 -24.76 -2.88
C GLN A 58 -7.47 -24.41 -1.39
N ILE A 59 -6.57 -25.00 -0.60
CA ILE A 59 -6.38 -24.61 0.80
C ILE A 59 -5.73 -23.23 0.82
N ALA A 60 -6.31 -22.30 1.56
CA ALA A 60 -5.85 -20.94 1.74
C ALA A 60 -5.83 -20.56 3.23
N TYR A 61 -5.08 -19.51 3.53
CA TYR A 61 -4.88 -19.01 4.88
C TYR A 61 -5.49 -17.63 4.98
N LYS A 62 -6.38 -17.45 5.96
CA LYS A 62 -7.02 -16.17 6.23
C LYS A 62 -6.49 -15.64 7.54
N PHE A 63 -6.04 -14.39 7.54
CA PHE A 63 -5.65 -13.67 8.73
C PHE A 63 -6.48 -12.41 8.87
N ASP A 64 -6.98 -12.18 10.08
CA ASP A 64 -7.73 -10.99 10.46
C ASP A 64 -6.85 -10.11 11.34
N PHE A 65 -6.68 -8.86 10.91
CA PHE A 65 -5.92 -7.83 11.62
C PHE A 65 -6.81 -6.62 11.86
N GLU A 66 -6.61 -5.96 13.00
CA GLU A 66 -7.11 -4.61 13.24
C GLU A 66 -5.93 -3.64 13.19
N ILE A 67 -6.13 -2.53 12.50
CA ILE A 67 -5.13 -1.49 12.33
C ILE A 67 -5.64 -0.19 12.94
N LYS A 68 -4.76 0.54 13.62
CA LYS A 68 -5.05 1.90 14.06
C LYS A 68 -4.39 2.88 13.08
N VAL A 69 -5.21 3.75 12.52
CA VAL A 69 -4.75 4.75 11.54
C VAL A 69 -4.85 6.14 12.18
N PRO A 70 -3.76 6.93 12.20
CA PRO A 70 -3.81 8.32 12.63
C PRO A 70 -4.66 9.13 11.64
N LEU A 71 -5.64 9.88 12.13
CA LEU A 71 -6.54 10.69 11.30
C LEU A 71 -6.48 12.15 11.71
N SER A 72 -6.28 13.02 10.73
CA SER A 72 -6.37 14.47 10.83
C SER A 72 -7.55 14.96 10.01
N VAL A 73 -8.36 15.85 10.59
CA VAL A 73 -9.55 16.43 9.92
C VAL A 73 -9.49 17.95 10.05
N ILE A 74 -9.66 18.65 8.93
CA ILE A 74 -9.83 20.10 8.89
C ILE A 74 -11.27 20.39 8.45
N PHE A 75 -11.96 21.26 9.18
CA PHE A 75 -13.32 21.69 8.86
C PHE A 75 -13.50 23.19 9.17
N ASN A 76 -14.44 23.85 8.48
CA ASN A 76 -14.71 25.28 8.67
C ASN A 76 -15.71 25.55 9.81
N ARG A 77 -16.04 26.82 10.05
CA ARG A 77 -16.95 27.24 11.13
C ARG A 77 -18.39 26.83 10.88
N GLU A 78 -18.74 26.62 9.62
CA GLU A 78 -20.03 26.18 9.13
C GLU A 78 -20.20 24.65 9.30
N GLY A 79 -19.12 23.94 9.62
CA GLY A 79 -19.10 22.49 9.84
C GLY A 79 -18.79 21.66 8.59
N GLU A 80 -18.36 22.29 7.50
CA GLU A 80 -17.99 21.63 6.25
C GLU A 80 -16.56 21.06 6.35
N CYS A 81 -16.39 19.80 5.97
CA CYS A 81 -15.07 19.17 5.88
C CYS A 81 -14.27 19.79 4.73
N LEU A 82 -13.09 20.31 5.06
CA LEU A 82 -12.15 20.89 4.10
C LEU A 82 -11.05 19.89 3.71
N GLU A 83 -10.57 19.09 4.67
CA GLU A 83 -9.49 18.13 4.44
C GLU A 83 -9.60 16.95 5.40
N LEU A 84 -9.22 15.77 4.91
CA LEU A 84 -9.05 14.54 5.68
C LEU A 84 -7.73 13.89 5.28
N SER A 85 -6.83 13.64 6.24
CA SER A 85 -5.50 13.07 5.97
C SER A 85 -5.05 12.11 7.05
N THR A 86 -4.12 11.21 6.70
CA THR A 86 -3.44 10.30 7.64
C THR A 86 -1.96 10.67 7.68
N VAL A 87 -1.35 10.72 8.86
CA VAL A 87 0.04 11.21 9.03
C VAL A 87 1.06 10.14 8.65
N ARG A 88 2.20 10.55 8.08
CA ARG A 88 3.39 9.76 7.72
C ARG A 88 4.55 10.17 8.64
N GLU A 89 5.12 9.24 9.39
CA GLU A 89 6.51 9.33 9.85
C GLU A 89 7.30 8.22 9.13
N GLY A 90 8.31 8.57 8.34
CA GLY A 90 9.42 7.63 8.07
C GLY A 90 9.49 6.87 6.73
N PHE A 91 8.57 7.03 5.77
CA PHE A 91 8.90 6.58 4.41
C PHE A 91 9.74 7.66 3.74
N GLU A 92 11.05 7.49 3.63
CA GLU A 92 11.81 8.14 2.57
C GLU A 92 11.58 7.30 1.31
N GLU A 93 11.03 7.90 0.26
CA GLU A 93 11.07 7.27 -1.05
C GLU A 93 12.54 7.15 -1.44
N GLU A 94 13.13 5.96 -1.32
CA GLU A 94 14.34 5.62 -2.06
C GLU A 94 13.99 5.65 -3.55
N GLN A 95 14.02 6.84 -4.15
CA GLN A 95 14.22 7.00 -5.56
C GLN A 95 15.60 6.44 -5.89
N GLY A 96 15.59 5.25 -6.49
CA GLY A 96 16.55 4.78 -7.49
C GLY A 96 18.02 5.12 -7.21
N ARG A 97 18.72 4.15 -6.67
CA ARG A 97 20.17 3.98 -6.81
C ARG A 97 20.56 4.08 -8.30
N GLY A 98 20.97 5.27 -8.74
CA GLY A 98 21.66 5.48 -10.00
C GLY A 98 23.12 5.77 -9.70
N ASP A 99 24.00 4.80 -9.95
CA ASP A 99 25.42 5.05 -10.10
C ASP A 99 25.60 6.02 -11.29
N GLU A 100 25.98 7.26 -11.04
CA GLU A 100 26.53 8.16 -12.06
C GLU A 100 28.01 8.43 -11.77
N PRO A 101 28.93 8.18 -12.73
CA PRO A 101 30.29 8.69 -12.63
C PRO A 101 30.32 10.19 -12.98
N ALA A 102 31.30 10.89 -12.40
CA ALA A 102 31.42 12.34 -12.37
C ALA A 102 31.40 13.09 -13.74
N SER A 103 30.49 14.06 -13.84
CA SER A 103 30.62 15.44 -14.42
C SER A 103 30.93 15.62 -15.94
N PRO A 104 30.72 16.82 -16.58
CA PRO A 104 30.22 18.12 -16.09
C PRO A 104 29.14 18.84 -16.97
N SER A 105 28.35 19.70 -16.29
CA SER A 105 27.63 20.93 -16.70
C SER A 105 27.34 21.26 -18.20
N LEU A 106 26.05 21.43 -18.53
CA LEU A 106 25.56 22.36 -19.57
C LEU A 106 24.23 23.00 -19.11
N SER A 107 24.20 24.33 -19.07
CA SER A 107 23.05 25.16 -18.70
C SER A 107 22.05 25.27 -19.86
N ALA A 108 20.80 24.83 -19.66
CA ALA A 108 19.69 25.04 -20.59
C ALA A 108 18.70 26.08 -20.04
N GLY A 109 18.32 27.05 -20.88
CA GLY A 109 17.56 28.24 -20.53
C GLY A 109 16.03 28.01 -20.42
N PRO A 110 15.26 29.08 -20.17
CA PRO A 110 13.82 29.01 -19.84
C PRO A 110 12.93 28.48 -20.98
N GLU A 111 13.43 28.44 -22.22
CA GLU A 111 12.67 28.06 -23.41
C GLU A 111 12.34 26.55 -23.46
N ASP A 112 13.20 25.69 -22.89
CA ASP A 112 12.96 24.24 -22.83
C ASP A 112 11.78 23.89 -21.93
N LYS A 113 11.54 24.67 -20.87
CA LYS A 113 10.39 24.46 -19.99
C LYS A 113 9.07 24.75 -20.69
N VAL A 114 9.05 25.73 -21.59
CA VAL A 114 7.85 26.09 -22.36
C VAL A 114 7.56 25.04 -23.43
N ALA A 115 8.60 24.51 -24.09
CA ALA A 115 8.45 23.41 -25.04
C ALA A 115 7.93 22.14 -24.36
N GLN A 116 8.42 21.83 -23.15
CA GLN A 116 7.99 20.66 -22.39
C GLN A 116 6.56 20.80 -21.85
N MET A 117 6.16 22.00 -21.45
CA MET A 117 4.76 22.29 -21.08
C MET A 117 3.83 22.19 -22.30
N ALA A 118 4.28 22.62 -23.48
CA ALA A 118 3.49 22.52 -24.71
C ALA A 118 3.30 21.06 -25.17
N MET A 119 4.29 20.19 -24.99
CA MET A 119 4.15 18.74 -25.25
C MET A 119 3.09 18.11 -24.34
N ASN A 120 3.15 18.38 -23.03
CA ASN A 120 2.19 17.80 -22.08
C ASN A 120 0.74 18.23 -22.37
N ILE A 121 0.54 19.47 -22.84
CA ILE A 121 -0.78 19.96 -23.23
C ILE A 121 -1.26 19.30 -24.53
N ALA A 122 -0.37 19.07 -25.50
CA ALA A 122 -0.71 18.41 -26.77
C ALA A 122 -1.13 16.94 -26.57
N ASP A 123 -0.51 16.23 -25.63
CA ASP A 123 -0.87 14.85 -25.29
C ASP A 123 -2.26 14.80 -24.61
N MET A 124 -2.56 15.70 -23.68
CA MET A 124 -3.89 15.77 -23.04
C MET A 124 -5.01 16.12 -24.02
N ILE A 125 -4.76 16.98 -25.02
CA ILE A 125 -5.76 17.32 -26.05
C ILE A 125 -5.98 16.15 -27.02
N SER A 126 -4.97 15.33 -27.26
CA SER A 126 -5.06 14.16 -28.15
C SER A 126 -5.92 13.05 -27.55
N GLU A 127 -5.94 12.87 -26.23
CA GLU A 127 -6.82 11.92 -25.54
C GLU A 127 -8.29 12.35 -25.56
N ILE A 128 -8.58 13.65 -25.49
CA ILE A 128 -9.96 14.18 -25.50
C ILE A 128 -10.64 13.96 -26.85
N ASN A 129 -9.90 14.02 -27.96
CA ASN A 129 -10.47 13.84 -29.31
C ASN A 129 -10.57 12.36 -29.76
N GLN A 130 -10.13 11.40 -28.94
CA GLN A 130 -10.21 9.96 -29.25
C GLN A 130 -11.28 9.22 -28.44
N GLY A 131 -12.10 9.95 -27.68
CA GLY A 131 -13.20 9.42 -26.88
C GLY A 131 -14.56 9.94 -27.32
N ASP A 132 -14.87 9.90 -28.61
CA ASP A 132 -16.23 10.01 -29.16
C ASP A 132 -16.37 8.96 -30.29
N ASP A 133 -16.78 7.75 -29.90
CA ASP A 133 -17.53 6.79 -30.72
C ASP A 133 -18.84 6.45 -29.98
#